data_AF-A0A9Q1CUR6-F1
#
_entry.id   AF-A0A9Q1CUR6-F1
#
_cell.length_a   1.000
_cell.length_b   1.000
_cell.length_c   1.000
_cell.angle_alpha   90.00
_cell.angle_beta   90.00
_cell.angle_gamma   90.00
#
_symmetry.space_group_name_H-M   'P 1'
#
loop_
_entity.id
_entity.type
_entity.pdbx_description
1 polymer ?
#
loop_
_entity_poly.entity_id
_entity_poly.type
_entity_poly.pdbx_seq_one_letter_code
_entity_poly.pdbx_strand_id
1 'polypeptide(L)'
;MFTFHSFIKDSSINGEKFIMMQQLMGMQKQLGATQSKFQQRIQEREKELQDLRQAVQSLKRSAQAAVEDSERIFTEMIRSIERRCSEVKELIRDQETAEVSRAEGLLERLEQEIAELRRRDAELEQLSHTQDHIHFLQSSKSLCVPPGPGDLPSITVSPHVSFEAEAHPNPGKPFTGIQTQSWLLDSPEGRKVLKLLQRAFEQKLIFTVAATHGAADRVVYTDIPHDASGNECKQPGFLQRVKAALRAKGIE
;
A
#
# COMPACT_ATOMS: atom_id res chain seq x y z
N MET A 1 112.37 -5.86 -29.25
CA MET A 1 112.50 -5.88 -27.78
C MET A 1 111.19 -5.34 -27.21
N PHE A 2 110.24 -6.22 -26.93
CA PHE A 2 109.00 -5.83 -26.25
C PHE A 2 109.35 -5.61 -24.77
N THR A 3 109.16 -4.39 -24.26
CA THR A 3 109.57 -4.02 -22.91
C THR A 3 108.54 -4.53 -21.89
N PHE A 4 109.04 -5.06 -20.77
CA PHE A 4 108.28 -5.61 -19.64
C PHE A 4 107.16 -4.68 -19.12
N HIS A 5 107.32 -3.38 -19.31
CA HIS A 5 106.33 -2.37 -18.96
C HIS A 5 105.03 -2.47 -19.79
N SER A 6 105.10 -2.84 -21.08
CA SER A 6 103.89 -3.05 -21.89
C SER A 6 103.11 -4.29 -21.44
N PHE A 7 103.80 -5.35 -21.03
CA PHE A 7 103.17 -6.59 -20.56
C PHE A 7 102.41 -6.43 -19.22
N ILE A 8 102.97 -5.63 -18.29
CA ILE A 8 102.29 -5.30 -17.02
C ILE A 8 101.06 -4.43 -17.26
N LYS A 9 101.14 -3.45 -18.19
CA LYS A 9 100.02 -2.58 -18.53
C LYS A 9 98.89 -3.36 -19.20
N ASP A 10 99.20 -4.26 -20.13
CA ASP A 10 98.23 -5.13 -20.79
C ASP A 10 97.60 -6.16 -19.83
N SER A 11 98.37 -6.72 -18.88
CA SER A 11 97.83 -7.62 -17.86
C SER A 11 96.90 -6.88 -16.87
N SER A 12 97.22 -5.65 -16.50
CA SER A 12 96.37 -4.80 -15.64
C SER A 12 95.07 -4.40 -16.33
N ILE A 13 95.14 -3.99 -17.61
CA ILE A 13 93.96 -3.62 -18.42
C ILE A 13 93.04 -4.84 -18.64
N ASN A 14 93.61 -6.04 -18.83
CA ASN A 14 92.81 -7.26 -18.95
C ASN A 14 92.13 -7.67 -17.64
N GLY A 15 92.76 -7.44 -16.49
CA GLY A 15 92.15 -7.65 -15.17
C GLY A 15 90.97 -6.70 -14.89
N GLU A 16 91.13 -5.41 -15.19
CA GLU A 16 90.06 -4.41 -15.05
C GLU A 16 88.85 -4.71 -15.97
N LYS A 17 89.12 -5.13 -17.20
CA LYS A 17 88.07 -5.52 -18.16
C LYS A 17 87.28 -6.73 -17.69
N PHE A 18 87.93 -7.70 -17.02
CA PHE A 18 87.26 -8.86 -16.44
C PHE A 18 86.32 -8.48 -15.29
N ILE A 19 86.77 -7.60 -14.38
CA ILE A 19 85.96 -7.10 -13.26
C ILE A 19 84.73 -6.33 -13.78
N MET A 20 84.92 -5.46 -14.78
CA MET A 20 83.82 -4.70 -15.40
C MET A 20 82.81 -5.61 -16.10
N MET A 21 83.28 -6.67 -16.78
CA MET A 21 82.40 -7.66 -17.43
C MET A 21 81.59 -8.48 -16.40
N GLN A 22 82.19 -8.83 -15.26
CA GLN A 22 81.47 -9.51 -14.17
C GLN A 22 80.41 -8.59 -13.54
N GLN A 23 80.73 -7.31 -13.33
CA GLN A 23 79.76 -6.31 -12.85
C GLN A 23 78.60 -6.09 -13.82
N LEU A 24 78.89 -5.96 -15.12
CA LEU A 24 77.88 -5.80 -16.17
C LEU A 24 76.92 -6.99 -16.21
N MET A 25 77.44 -8.22 -16.14
CA MET A 25 76.62 -9.43 -16.11
C MET A 25 75.75 -9.51 -14.85
N GLY A 26 76.29 -9.10 -13.70
CA GLY A 26 75.53 -8.97 -12.45
C GLY A 26 74.38 -7.97 -12.56
N MET A 27 74.65 -6.78 -13.10
CA MET A 27 73.64 -5.75 -13.35
C MET A 27 72.58 -6.23 -14.35
N GLN A 28 72.97 -6.91 -15.44
CA GLN A 28 72.04 -7.43 -16.44
C GLN A 28 71.10 -8.49 -15.86
N LYS A 29 71.62 -9.40 -15.01
CA LYS A 29 70.80 -10.39 -14.30
C LYS A 29 69.82 -9.72 -13.33
N GLN A 30 70.27 -8.71 -12.60
CA GLN A 30 69.42 -7.95 -11.66
C GLN A 30 68.33 -7.17 -12.40
N LEU A 31 68.64 -6.55 -13.54
CA LEU A 31 67.68 -5.86 -14.40
C LEU A 31 66.60 -6.83 -14.90
N GLY A 32 66.98 -8.00 -15.40
CA GLY A 32 66.02 -9.03 -15.83
C GLY A 32 65.10 -9.48 -14.70
N ALA A 33 65.65 -9.76 -13.51
CA ALA A 33 64.84 -10.13 -12.35
C ALA A 33 63.88 -9.02 -11.90
N THR A 34 64.33 -7.76 -11.95
CA THR A 34 63.50 -6.59 -11.61
C THR A 34 62.39 -6.39 -12.65
N GLN A 35 62.70 -6.55 -13.94
CA GLN A 35 61.75 -6.46 -15.03
C GLN A 35 60.64 -7.52 -14.90
N SER A 36 60.99 -8.78 -14.61
CA SER A 36 59.98 -9.83 -14.39
C SER A 36 59.08 -9.54 -13.18
N LYS A 37 59.64 -9.02 -12.08
CA LYS A 37 58.85 -8.59 -10.91
C LYS A 37 57.87 -7.47 -11.25
N PHE A 38 58.28 -6.51 -12.07
CA PHE A 38 57.38 -5.44 -12.52
C PHE A 38 56.28 -5.98 -13.43
N GLN A 39 56.59 -6.88 -14.37
CA GLN A 39 55.59 -7.50 -15.23
C GLN A 39 54.53 -8.27 -14.43
N GLN A 40 54.94 -9.04 -13.42
CA GLN A 40 54.00 -9.74 -12.55
C GLN A 40 53.09 -8.75 -11.80
N ARG A 41 53.66 -7.71 -11.19
CA ARG A 41 52.88 -6.69 -10.48
C ARG A 41 51.91 -5.95 -11.40
N ILE A 42 52.30 -5.68 -12.65
CA ILE A 42 51.42 -5.05 -13.63
C ILE A 42 50.21 -5.95 -13.89
N GLN A 43 50.42 -7.24 -14.16
CA GLN A 43 49.33 -8.19 -14.40
C GLN A 43 48.39 -8.32 -13.20
N GLU A 44 48.94 -8.40 -11.98
CA GLU A 44 48.15 -8.42 -10.75
C GLU A 44 47.29 -7.16 -10.62
N ARG A 45 47.88 -5.97 -10.86
CA ARG A 45 47.15 -4.69 -10.80
C ARG A 45 46.12 -4.53 -11.91
N GLU A 46 46.38 -5.03 -13.10
CA GLU A 46 45.40 -5.03 -14.20
C GLU A 46 44.19 -5.89 -13.86
N LYS A 47 44.42 -7.06 -13.24
CA LYS A 47 43.34 -7.91 -12.73
C LYS A 47 42.53 -7.23 -11.62
N GLU A 48 43.21 -6.69 -10.60
CA GLU A 48 42.54 -5.94 -9.51
C GLU A 48 41.69 -4.79 -10.06
N LEU A 49 42.20 -4.07 -11.06
CA LEU A 49 41.50 -2.97 -11.70
C LEU A 49 40.26 -3.43 -12.48
N GLN A 50 40.33 -4.59 -13.14
CA GLN A 50 39.16 -5.18 -13.79
C GLN A 50 38.09 -5.60 -12.78
N ASP A 51 38.49 -6.27 -11.70
CA ASP A 51 37.58 -6.71 -10.63
C ASP A 51 36.90 -5.50 -9.97
N LEU A 52 37.67 -4.44 -9.69
CA LEU A 52 37.13 -3.20 -9.13
C LEU A 52 36.13 -2.52 -10.07
N ARG A 53 36.41 -2.49 -11.38
CA ARG A 53 35.47 -1.96 -12.38
C ARG A 53 34.15 -2.72 -12.36
N GLN A 54 34.19 -4.05 -12.26
CA GLN A 54 32.98 -4.87 -12.17
C GLN A 54 32.20 -4.60 -10.88
N ALA A 55 32.90 -4.53 -9.74
CA ALA A 55 32.28 -4.21 -8.44
C ALA A 55 31.57 -2.85 -8.47
N VAL A 56 32.21 -1.82 -9.02
CA VAL A 56 31.60 -0.48 -9.18
C VAL A 56 30.34 -0.54 -10.05
N GLN A 57 30.35 -1.29 -11.15
CA GLN A 57 29.16 -1.43 -12.00
C GLN A 57 28.04 -2.20 -11.31
N SER A 58 28.37 -3.24 -10.54
CA SER A 58 27.40 -3.98 -9.73
C SER A 58 26.76 -3.07 -8.68
N LEU A 59 27.56 -2.25 -7.97
CA LEU A 59 27.06 -1.28 -7.00
C LEU A 59 26.12 -0.26 -7.65
N LYS A 60 26.48 0.28 -8.82
CA LYS A 60 25.62 1.22 -9.56
C LYS A 60 24.26 0.60 -9.91
N ARG A 61 24.26 -0.64 -10.43
CA ARG A 61 23.02 -1.36 -10.76
C ARG A 61 22.17 -1.63 -9.51
N SER A 62 22.81 -2.04 -8.41
CA SER A 62 22.12 -2.29 -7.14
C SER A 62 21.49 -1.01 -6.58
N ALA A 63 22.20 0.11 -6.62
CA ALA A 63 21.68 1.40 -6.18
C ALA A 63 20.47 1.84 -7.03
N GLN A 64 20.58 1.71 -8.35
CA GLN A 64 19.48 2.03 -9.27
C GLN A 64 18.24 1.16 -9.02
N ALA A 65 18.42 -0.15 -8.85
CA ALA A 65 17.33 -1.07 -8.54
C ALA A 65 16.61 -0.72 -7.22
N ALA A 66 17.36 -0.30 -6.19
CA ALA A 66 16.78 0.14 -4.93
C ALA A 66 15.97 1.44 -5.05
N VAL A 67 16.41 2.37 -5.90
CA VAL A 67 15.66 3.60 -6.22
C VAL A 67 14.36 3.24 -6.93
N GLU A 68 14.42 2.43 -7.98
CA GLU A 68 13.24 2.02 -8.76
C GLU A 68 12.20 1.28 -7.91
N ASP A 69 12.65 0.38 -7.02
CA ASP A 69 11.74 -0.33 -6.11
C ASP A 69 11.07 0.63 -5.11
N SER A 70 11.83 1.59 -4.58
CA SER A 70 11.29 2.61 -3.67
C SER A 70 10.26 3.50 -4.37
N GLU A 71 10.56 3.98 -5.58
CA GLU A 71 9.64 4.78 -6.40
C GLU A 71 8.35 4.01 -6.71
N ARG A 72 8.46 2.72 -7.03
CA ARG A 72 7.31 1.85 -7.26
C ARG A 72 6.43 1.76 -6.01
N ILE A 73 7.02 1.52 -4.84
CA ILE A 73 6.30 1.43 -3.57
C ILE A 73 5.57 2.74 -3.25
N PHE A 74 6.25 3.89 -3.36
CA PHE A 74 5.62 5.19 -3.11
C PHE A 74 4.48 5.47 -4.08
N THR A 75 4.63 5.09 -5.35
CA THR A 75 3.58 5.27 -6.35
C THR A 75 2.36 4.39 -6.03
N GLU A 76 2.55 3.15 -5.60
CA GLU A 76 1.46 2.27 -5.14
C GLU A 76 0.72 2.87 -3.92
N MET A 77 1.46 3.42 -2.96
CA MET A 77 0.89 4.08 -1.77
C MET A 77 0.05 5.32 -2.13
N ILE A 78 0.59 6.20 -2.98
CA ILE A 78 -0.12 7.42 -3.43
C ILE A 78 -1.44 7.03 -4.09
N ARG A 79 -1.43 6.08 -5.04
CA ARG A 79 -2.65 5.59 -5.70
C ARG A 79 -3.65 5.00 -4.71
N SER A 80 -3.17 4.30 -3.68
CA SER A 80 -4.05 3.76 -2.64
C SER A 80 -4.72 4.84 -1.82
N ILE A 81 -4.00 5.91 -1.47
CA ILE A 81 -4.55 7.05 -0.73
C ILE A 81 -5.57 7.79 -1.60
N GLU A 82 -5.24 8.09 -2.86
CA GLU A 82 -6.14 8.76 -3.80
C GLU A 82 -7.45 8.00 -4.02
N ARG A 83 -7.37 6.66 -4.12
CA ARG A 83 -8.56 5.80 -4.23
C ARG A 83 -9.44 5.94 -2.99
N ARG A 84 -8.86 5.81 -1.79
CA ARG A 84 -9.61 5.93 -0.52
C ARG A 84 -10.21 7.32 -0.33
N CYS A 85 -9.50 8.37 -0.71
CA CYS A 85 -10.03 9.73 -0.68
C CYS A 85 -11.24 9.87 -1.61
N SER A 86 -11.19 9.27 -2.80
CA SER A 86 -12.33 9.25 -3.73
C SER A 86 -13.53 8.49 -3.15
N GLU A 87 -13.31 7.32 -2.56
CA GLU A 87 -14.35 6.50 -1.91
C GLU A 87 -15.06 7.28 -0.79
N VAL A 88 -14.31 7.91 0.12
CA VAL A 88 -14.88 8.73 1.20
C VAL A 88 -15.66 9.92 0.64
N LYS A 89 -15.16 10.56 -0.42
CA LYS A 89 -15.83 11.69 -1.05
C LYS A 89 -17.16 11.29 -1.70
N GLU A 90 -17.21 10.14 -2.38
CA GLU A 90 -18.48 9.62 -2.91
C GLU A 90 -19.47 9.29 -1.79
N LEU A 91 -19.03 8.61 -0.71
CA LEU A 91 -19.90 8.31 0.43
C LEU A 91 -20.52 9.56 1.05
N ILE A 92 -19.76 10.65 1.20
CA ILE A 92 -20.26 11.91 1.71
C ILE A 92 -21.33 12.50 0.78
N ARG A 93 -21.10 12.47 -0.55
CA ARG A 93 -22.06 12.98 -1.54
C ARG A 93 -23.33 12.14 -1.61
N ASP A 94 -23.20 10.82 -1.52
CA ASP A 94 -24.36 9.92 -1.50
C ASP A 94 -25.21 10.17 -0.26
N GLN A 95 -24.58 10.34 0.91
CA GLN A 95 -25.26 10.68 2.16
C GLN A 95 -25.91 12.07 2.08
N GLU A 96 -25.19 13.08 1.58
CA GLU A 96 -25.72 14.42 1.35
C GLU A 96 -26.97 14.36 0.46
N THR A 97 -26.89 13.67 -0.67
CA THR A 97 -28.00 13.54 -1.62
C THR A 97 -29.20 12.87 -0.96
N ALA A 98 -29.01 11.77 -0.25
CA ALA A 98 -30.09 11.05 0.42
C ALA A 98 -30.77 11.90 1.51
N GLU A 99 -29.98 12.63 2.29
CA GLU A 99 -30.48 13.49 3.36
C GLU A 99 -31.20 14.72 2.82
N VAL A 100 -30.69 15.33 1.75
CA VAL A 100 -31.34 16.43 1.03
C VAL A 100 -32.68 15.96 0.45
N SER A 101 -32.70 14.84 -0.28
CA SER A 101 -33.96 14.30 -0.83
C SER A 101 -34.99 13.98 0.24
N ARG A 102 -34.55 13.48 1.40
CA ARG A 102 -35.43 13.26 2.56
C ARG A 102 -36.01 14.56 3.09
N ALA A 103 -35.20 15.62 3.21
CA ALA A 103 -35.65 16.92 3.67
C ALA A 103 -36.60 17.60 2.68
N GLU A 104 -36.30 17.53 1.37
CA GLU A 104 -37.15 18.04 0.30
C GLU A 104 -38.53 17.36 0.30
N GLY A 105 -38.59 16.04 0.49
CA GLY A 105 -39.87 15.33 0.60
C GLY A 105 -40.70 15.71 1.84
N LEU A 106 -40.05 16.13 2.93
CA LEU A 106 -40.74 16.69 4.10
C LEU A 106 -41.25 18.11 3.83
N LEU A 107 -40.46 18.93 3.15
CA LEU A 107 -40.86 20.28 2.73
C LEU A 107 -42.08 20.24 1.82
N GLU A 108 -42.07 19.43 0.77
CA GLU A 108 -43.19 19.31 -0.17
C GLU A 108 -44.48 18.87 0.55
N ARG A 109 -44.36 17.91 1.48
CA ARG A 109 -45.51 17.46 2.28
C ARG A 109 -46.08 18.58 3.14
N LEU A 110 -45.22 19.36 3.79
CA LEU A 110 -45.65 20.47 4.63
C LEU A 110 -46.30 21.58 3.79
N GLU A 111 -45.78 21.86 2.60
CA GLU A 111 -46.39 22.80 1.65
C GLU A 111 -47.79 22.35 1.22
N GLN A 112 -47.97 21.05 0.94
CA GLN A 112 -49.28 20.47 0.61
C GLN A 112 -50.26 20.56 1.79
N GLU A 113 -49.82 20.28 3.02
CA GLU A 113 -50.64 20.39 4.22
C GLU A 113 -51.08 21.84 4.46
N ILE A 114 -50.17 22.80 4.34
CA ILE A 114 -50.49 24.24 4.44
C ILE A 114 -51.50 24.65 3.37
N ALA A 115 -51.34 24.19 2.12
CA ALA A 115 -52.27 24.49 1.05
C ALA A 115 -53.68 23.91 1.32
N GLU A 116 -53.76 22.69 1.83
CA GLU A 116 -55.03 22.05 2.16
C GLU A 116 -55.73 22.72 3.35
N LEU A 117 -54.96 23.10 4.37
CA LEU A 117 -55.45 23.87 5.52
C LEU A 117 -55.98 25.24 5.07
N ARG A 118 -55.24 25.98 4.23
CA ARG A 118 -55.69 27.26 3.66
C ARG A 118 -56.97 27.13 2.84
N ARG A 119 -57.13 26.02 2.09
CA ARG A 119 -58.36 25.74 1.34
C ARG A 119 -59.55 25.51 2.28
N ARG A 120 -59.40 24.66 3.30
CA ARG A 120 -60.47 24.40 4.29
C ARG A 120 -60.82 25.66 5.08
N ASP A 121 -59.83 26.47 5.44
CA ASP A 121 -60.04 27.75 6.13
C ASP A 121 -60.91 28.69 5.28
N ALA A 122 -60.62 28.83 3.98
CA ALA A 122 -61.45 29.61 3.07
C ALA A 122 -62.88 29.04 2.91
N GLU A 123 -63.05 27.71 2.88
CA GLU A 123 -64.37 27.05 2.84
C GLU A 123 -65.17 27.31 4.13
N LEU A 124 -64.50 27.29 5.29
CA LEU A 124 -65.12 27.61 6.58
C LEU A 124 -65.57 29.07 6.63
N GLU A 125 -64.74 30.01 6.14
CA GLU A 125 -65.12 31.42 6.03
C GLU A 125 -66.30 31.63 5.09
N GLN A 126 -66.39 30.90 3.97
CA GLN A 126 -67.58 30.99 3.11
C GLN A 126 -68.83 30.42 3.78
N LEU A 127 -68.70 29.29 4.50
CA LEU A 127 -69.81 28.64 5.17
C LEU A 127 -70.36 29.49 6.32
N SER A 128 -69.51 30.24 7.04
CA SER A 128 -69.91 31.12 8.14
C SER A 128 -70.84 32.26 7.69
N HIS A 129 -70.75 32.68 6.43
CA HIS A 129 -71.59 33.73 5.83
C HIS A 129 -72.84 33.18 5.12
N THR A 130 -73.10 31.86 5.17
CA THR A 130 -74.22 31.23 4.46
C THR A 130 -75.53 31.31 5.27
N GLN A 131 -76.62 31.73 4.63
CA GLN A 131 -77.96 31.79 5.24
C GLN A 131 -78.74 30.46 5.17
N ASP A 132 -78.29 29.51 4.35
CA ASP A 132 -78.88 28.16 4.25
C ASP A 132 -78.39 27.29 5.43
N HIS A 133 -79.24 27.17 6.44
CA HIS A 133 -78.95 26.42 7.66
C HIS A 133 -78.86 24.90 7.44
N ILE A 134 -79.46 24.35 6.38
CA ILE A 134 -79.38 22.91 6.07
C ILE A 134 -77.99 22.61 5.48
N HIS A 135 -77.56 23.42 4.52
CA HIS A 135 -76.21 23.31 3.94
C HIS A 135 -75.12 23.52 5.00
N PHE A 136 -75.30 24.49 5.90
CA PHE A 136 -74.40 24.73 7.04
C PHE A 136 -74.22 23.47 7.91
N LEU A 137 -75.32 22.83 8.31
CA LEU A 137 -75.29 21.64 9.16
C LEU A 137 -74.71 20.40 8.47
N GLN A 138 -74.82 20.30 7.15
CA GLN A 138 -74.24 19.21 6.37
C GLN A 138 -72.73 19.39 6.17
N SER A 139 -72.30 20.59 5.74
CA SER A 139 -70.89 20.88 5.42
C SER A 139 -70.01 21.09 6.66
N SER A 140 -70.58 21.57 7.77
CA SER A 140 -69.82 21.69 9.04
C SER A 140 -69.32 20.34 9.58
N LYS A 141 -70.08 19.26 9.37
CA LYS A 141 -69.70 17.91 9.81
C LYS A 141 -68.52 17.32 9.04
N SER A 142 -68.39 17.62 7.75
CA SER A 142 -67.28 17.13 6.92
C SER A 142 -66.00 17.95 7.14
N LEU A 143 -66.13 19.25 7.40
CA LEU A 143 -65.00 20.17 7.60
C LEU A 143 -64.38 20.09 9.01
N CYS A 144 -65.12 19.65 10.02
CA CYS A 144 -64.60 19.44 11.38
C CYS A 144 -63.67 18.22 11.51
N VAL A 145 -63.57 17.38 10.47
CA VAL A 145 -62.60 16.29 10.44
C VAL A 145 -61.28 16.84 9.90
N PRO A 146 -60.20 16.86 10.70
CA PRO A 146 -58.89 17.26 10.20
C PRO A 146 -58.53 16.39 8.98
N PRO A 147 -57.86 16.94 7.95
CA PRO A 147 -57.16 16.07 7.00
C PRO A 147 -56.20 15.22 7.82
N GLY A 148 -56.44 13.91 7.88
CA GLY A 148 -55.64 13.06 8.75
C GLY A 148 -54.18 13.05 8.29
N PRO A 149 -53.21 13.28 9.17
CA PRO A 149 -51.97 12.55 9.12
C PRO A 149 -52.26 11.22 9.83
N GLY A 150 -52.62 10.18 9.07
CA GLY A 150 -52.64 8.84 9.63
C GLY A 150 -51.22 8.45 10.07
N ASP A 151 -50.96 8.50 11.38
CA ASP A 151 -49.85 7.87 12.09
C ASP A 151 -48.41 8.23 11.67
N LEU A 152 -47.99 9.50 11.73
CA LEU A 152 -46.56 9.81 11.61
C LEU A 152 -46.01 10.75 12.70
N PRO A 153 -44.78 10.47 13.18
CA PRO A 153 -44.15 11.23 14.26
C PRO A 153 -43.89 12.68 13.82
N SER A 154 -43.88 13.59 14.80
CA SER A 154 -43.46 14.98 14.64
C SER A 154 -42.25 15.09 13.70
N ILE A 155 -42.33 15.97 12.70
CA ILE A 155 -41.25 16.28 11.75
C ILE A 155 -40.06 16.80 12.56
N THR A 156 -39.26 15.87 13.07
CA THR A 156 -38.08 16.16 13.87
C THR A 156 -36.91 16.17 12.91
N VAL A 157 -36.65 17.32 12.30
CA VAL A 157 -35.42 17.54 11.56
C VAL A 157 -34.31 17.66 12.60
N SER A 158 -33.46 16.64 12.71
CA SER A 158 -32.23 16.77 13.49
C SER A 158 -31.34 17.80 12.78
N PRO A 159 -31.02 18.95 13.39
CA PRO A 159 -30.20 19.99 12.75
C PRO A 159 -28.72 19.59 12.63
N HIS A 160 -28.33 18.46 13.23
CA HIS A 160 -26.98 17.91 13.17
C HIS A 160 -27.01 16.55 12.48
N VAL A 161 -26.92 16.55 11.16
CA VAL A 161 -26.55 15.36 10.38
C VAL A 161 -25.03 15.28 10.39
N SER A 162 -24.47 14.33 11.12
CA SER A 162 -23.04 14.03 11.09
C SER A 162 -22.74 13.14 9.90
N PHE A 163 -21.91 13.62 8.97
CA PHE A 163 -21.38 12.82 7.86
C PHE A 163 -20.21 11.95 8.34
N GLU A 164 -20.47 11.08 9.31
CA GLU A 164 -19.54 10.03 9.69
C GLU A 164 -19.83 8.82 8.82
N ALA A 165 -18.90 8.48 7.92
CA ALA A 165 -18.92 7.21 7.22
C ALA A 165 -18.93 6.11 8.28
N GLU A 166 -20.05 5.37 8.42
CA GLU A 166 -20.35 4.45 9.53
C GLU A 166 -19.11 4.05 10.33
N ALA A 167 -18.78 4.87 11.31
CA ALA A 167 -17.52 4.75 12.01
C ALA A 167 -17.60 3.47 12.84
N HIS A 168 -16.55 2.65 12.75
CA HIS A 168 -16.39 1.50 13.64
C HIS A 168 -16.72 1.94 15.07
N PRO A 169 -17.65 1.29 15.81
CA PRO A 169 -18.20 1.79 17.07
C PRO A 169 -17.17 1.98 18.20
N ASN A 170 -15.94 1.52 17.98
CA ASN A 170 -14.77 1.82 18.79
C ASN A 170 -13.64 2.48 17.95
N PRO A 171 -13.74 3.75 17.54
CA PRO A 171 -12.65 4.43 16.87
C PRO A 171 -11.53 4.74 17.89
N GLY A 172 -10.28 4.42 17.55
CA GLY A 172 -9.11 4.80 18.37
C GLY A 172 -8.87 4.00 19.65
N LYS A 173 -9.75 3.05 20.02
CA LYS A 173 -9.46 2.11 21.12
C LYS A 173 -8.46 1.03 20.66
N PRO A 174 -7.43 0.72 21.47
CA PRO A 174 -6.52 -0.38 21.16
C PRO A 174 -7.25 -1.72 21.17
N PHE A 175 -7.25 -2.44 20.05
CA PHE A 175 -7.67 -3.83 20.00
C PHE A 175 -6.57 -4.71 20.60
N THR A 176 -6.91 -5.55 21.57
CA THR A 176 -5.97 -6.56 22.08
C THR A 176 -5.93 -7.69 21.06
N GLY A 177 -4.86 -7.74 20.26
CA GLY A 177 -4.71 -8.68 19.15
C GLY A 177 -4.90 -10.15 19.56
N ILE A 178 -5.25 -10.99 18.58
CA ILE A 178 -5.32 -12.44 18.75
C ILE A 178 -3.99 -13.05 18.30
N GLN A 179 -3.47 -14.01 19.07
CA GLN A 179 -2.35 -14.84 18.64
C GLN A 179 -2.89 -16.11 18.01
N THR A 180 -2.67 -16.29 16.70
CA THR A 180 -3.05 -17.50 15.96
C THR A 180 -1.82 -18.14 15.32
N GLN A 181 -1.81 -19.46 15.20
CA GLN A 181 -0.77 -20.22 14.54
C GLN A 181 -1.38 -20.93 13.33
N SER A 182 -0.73 -20.81 12.17
CA SER A 182 -1.12 -21.47 10.92
C SER A 182 0.08 -22.15 10.29
N TRP A 183 -0.17 -23.26 9.59
CA TRP A 183 0.89 -24.06 8.98
C TRP A 183 0.95 -23.86 7.46
N LEU A 184 2.16 -23.82 6.91
CA LEU A 184 2.43 -23.79 5.48
C LEU A 184 3.55 -24.76 5.15
N LEU A 185 3.47 -25.47 4.02
CA LEU A 185 4.55 -26.36 3.61
C LEU A 185 5.83 -25.58 3.30
N ASP A 186 6.96 -26.09 3.81
CA ASP A 186 8.29 -25.58 3.47
C ASP A 186 8.75 -26.14 2.11
N SER A 187 8.21 -25.54 1.05
CA SER A 187 8.60 -25.78 -0.34
C SER A 187 8.95 -24.46 -1.04
N PRO A 188 9.64 -24.47 -2.20
CA PRO A 188 9.91 -23.26 -2.97
C PRO A 188 8.63 -22.46 -3.28
N GLU A 189 7.54 -23.15 -3.62
CA GLU A 189 6.21 -22.57 -3.84
C GLU A 189 5.60 -22.05 -2.53
N GLY A 190 5.71 -22.81 -1.45
CA GLY A 190 5.23 -22.40 -0.12
C GLY A 190 5.90 -21.13 0.38
N ARG A 191 7.23 -21.01 0.21
CA ARG A 191 7.98 -19.80 0.57
C ARG A 191 7.59 -18.58 -0.26
N LYS A 192 7.21 -18.75 -1.54
CA LYS A 192 6.65 -17.66 -2.35
C LYS A 192 5.29 -17.23 -1.81
N VAL A 193 4.40 -18.19 -1.52
CA VAL A 193 3.08 -17.92 -0.93
C VAL A 193 3.20 -17.23 0.43
N LEU A 194 4.18 -17.62 1.26
CA LEU A 194 4.44 -16.99 2.54
C LEU A 194 4.72 -15.49 2.40
N LYS A 195 5.56 -15.10 1.42
CA LYS A 195 5.84 -13.69 1.14
C LYS A 195 4.58 -12.92 0.71
N LEU A 196 3.72 -13.54 -0.10
CA LEU A 196 2.46 -12.94 -0.51
C LEU A 196 1.48 -12.80 0.66
N LEU A 197 1.42 -13.79 1.55
CA LEU A 197 0.61 -13.72 2.77
C LEU A 197 1.12 -12.64 3.74
N GLN A 198 2.44 -12.49 3.89
CA GLN A 198 3.05 -11.39 4.66
C GLN A 198 2.68 -10.03 4.08
N ARG A 199 2.81 -9.87 2.75
CA ARG A 199 2.41 -8.65 2.06
C ARG A 199 0.92 -8.35 2.24
N ALA A 200 0.07 -9.37 2.12
CA ALA A 200 -1.37 -9.23 2.36
C ALA A 200 -1.69 -8.86 3.82
N PHE A 201 -0.92 -9.37 4.80
CA PHE A 201 -1.07 -9.03 6.20
C PHE A 201 -0.72 -7.56 6.47
N GLU A 202 0.41 -7.09 5.95
CA GLU A 202 0.84 -5.69 6.03
C GLU A 202 -0.16 -4.73 5.38
N GLN A 203 -0.80 -5.17 4.29
CA GLN A 203 -1.85 -4.43 3.60
C GLN A 203 -3.23 -4.55 4.26
N LYS A 204 -3.35 -5.25 5.40
CA LYS A 204 -4.61 -5.47 6.14
C LYS A 204 -5.67 -6.22 5.33
N LEU A 205 -5.25 -7.13 4.45
CA LEU A 205 -6.10 -7.90 3.55
C LEU A 205 -6.35 -9.34 4.01
N ILE A 206 -5.68 -9.80 5.07
CA ILE A 206 -5.84 -11.15 5.64
C ILE A 206 -7.09 -11.24 6.54
N PHE A 207 -7.33 -10.21 7.34
CA PHE A 207 -8.46 -10.15 8.25
C PHE A 207 -8.93 -8.72 8.44
N THR A 208 -10.19 -8.57 8.85
CA THR A 208 -10.76 -7.32 9.31
C THR A 208 -11.24 -7.47 10.74
N VAL A 209 -11.17 -6.40 11.52
CA VAL A 209 -11.80 -6.35 12.83
C VAL A 209 -13.22 -5.87 12.60
N ALA A 210 -14.20 -6.71 12.91
CA ALA A 210 -15.61 -6.38 12.85
C ALA A 210 -16.14 -6.17 14.26
N ALA A 211 -16.86 -5.08 14.48
CA ALA A 211 -17.62 -4.87 15.69
C ALA A 211 -19.08 -5.29 15.49
N THR A 212 -19.67 -5.86 16.52
CA THR A 212 -21.12 -6.07 16.63
C THR A 212 -21.64 -5.11 17.70
N HIS A 213 -22.73 -4.40 17.42
CA HIS A 213 -23.31 -3.44 18.36
C HIS A 213 -23.54 -4.10 19.73
N GLY A 214 -22.88 -3.57 20.78
CA GLY A 214 -22.99 -4.08 22.15
C GLY A 214 -22.10 -5.29 22.50
N ALA A 215 -21.21 -5.73 21.60
CA ALA A 215 -20.27 -6.82 21.83
C ALA A 215 -18.81 -6.40 21.62
N ALA A 216 -17.87 -7.21 22.11
CA ALA A 216 -16.45 -7.00 21.89
C ALA A 216 -16.09 -7.16 20.39
N ASP A 217 -15.13 -6.38 19.93
CA ASP A 217 -14.57 -6.46 18.58
C ASP A 217 -14.08 -7.90 18.29
N ARG A 218 -14.35 -8.43 17.10
CA ARG A 218 -13.89 -9.76 16.69
C ARG A 218 -13.09 -9.71 15.40
N VAL A 219 -12.10 -10.59 15.29
CA VAL A 219 -11.37 -10.81 14.04
C VAL A 219 -12.24 -11.65 13.10
N VAL A 220 -12.51 -11.12 11.91
CA VAL A 220 -13.14 -11.84 10.80
C VAL A 220 -12.04 -12.12 9.77
N TYR A 221 -11.70 -13.38 9.60
CA TYR A 221 -10.76 -13.78 8.56
C TYR A 221 -11.42 -13.63 7.19
N THR A 222 -10.70 -13.04 6.23
CA THR A 222 -11.18 -12.97 4.85
C THR A 222 -11.09 -14.34 4.18
N ASP A 223 -11.71 -14.50 3.00
CA ASP A 223 -11.80 -15.75 2.20
C ASP A 223 -10.45 -16.33 1.71
N ILE A 224 -9.34 -16.02 2.37
CA ILE A 224 -8.04 -16.65 2.16
C ILE A 224 -8.02 -17.95 2.99
N PRO A 225 -7.84 -19.12 2.34
CA PRO A 225 -7.75 -20.38 3.05
C PRO A 225 -6.58 -20.40 4.05
N HIS A 226 -6.84 -20.80 5.28
CA HIS A 226 -5.84 -20.91 6.35
C HIS A 226 -5.94 -22.29 7.01
N ASP A 227 -4.79 -22.97 7.15
CA ASP A 227 -4.74 -24.29 7.79
C ASP A 227 -4.39 -24.16 9.27
N ALA A 228 -5.42 -24.11 10.12
CA ALA A 228 -5.26 -24.12 11.58
C ALA A 228 -4.88 -25.50 12.13
N SER A 229 -5.04 -26.58 11.34
CA SER A 229 -4.92 -27.98 11.79
C SER A 229 -3.61 -28.67 11.36
N GLY A 230 -2.89 -28.11 10.39
CA GLY A 230 -1.68 -28.69 9.80
C GLY A 230 -1.92 -29.82 8.80
N ASN A 231 -3.18 -30.13 8.49
CA ASN A 231 -3.57 -31.18 7.56
C ASN A 231 -4.07 -30.64 6.21
N GLU A 232 -4.66 -29.45 6.17
CA GLU A 232 -5.19 -28.87 4.94
C GLU A 232 -4.09 -28.37 4.00
N CYS A 233 -2.96 -27.92 4.56
CA CYS A 233 -1.81 -27.48 3.77
C CYS A 233 -1.24 -28.61 2.92
N LYS A 234 -1.39 -29.86 3.37
CA LYS A 234 -0.96 -31.09 2.66
C LYS A 234 -1.91 -31.51 1.54
N GLN A 235 -3.08 -30.88 1.41
CA GLN A 235 -4.05 -31.22 0.38
C GLN A 235 -3.59 -30.76 -1.01
N PRO A 236 -3.82 -31.56 -2.07
CA PRO A 236 -3.54 -31.14 -3.44
C PRO A 236 -4.25 -29.82 -3.77
N GLY A 237 -3.50 -28.89 -4.39
CA GLY A 237 -4.05 -27.62 -4.84
C GLY A 237 -4.28 -26.56 -3.75
N PHE A 238 -3.97 -26.83 -2.48
CA PHE A 238 -4.11 -25.83 -1.40
C PHE A 238 -3.37 -24.53 -1.72
N LEU A 239 -2.09 -24.60 -2.08
CA LEU A 239 -1.29 -23.43 -2.46
C LEU A 239 -1.84 -22.70 -3.69
N GLN A 240 -2.53 -23.39 -4.60
CA GLN A 240 -3.16 -22.73 -5.75
C GLN A 240 -4.41 -21.94 -5.35
N ARG A 241 -5.24 -22.48 -4.45
CA ARG A 241 -6.40 -21.77 -3.90
C ARG A 241 -5.98 -20.54 -3.11
N VAL A 242 -4.93 -20.66 -2.29
CA VAL A 242 -4.37 -19.51 -1.54
C VAL A 242 -3.87 -18.44 -2.51
N LYS A 243 -3.12 -18.81 -3.55
CA LYS A 243 -2.66 -17.86 -4.59
C LYS A 243 -3.83 -17.22 -5.35
N ALA A 244 -4.87 -17.97 -5.68
CA ALA A 244 -6.05 -17.43 -6.36
C ALA A 244 -6.79 -16.41 -5.47
N ALA A 245 -6.96 -16.71 -4.17
CA ALA A 245 -7.58 -15.81 -3.21
C ALA A 245 -6.75 -14.52 -3.01
N LEU A 246 -5.42 -14.65 -2.94
CA LEU A 246 -4.50 -13.51 -2.86
C LEU A 246 -4.54 -12.65 -4.13
N ARG A 247 -4.57 -13.28 -5.31
CA ARG A 247 -4.69 -12.60 -6.60
C ARG A 247 -6.01 -11.84 -6.73
N ALA A 248 -7.12 -12.42 -6.28
CA ALA A 248 -8.41 -11.75 -6.25
C ALA A 248 -8.40 -10.49 -5.35
N LYS A 249 -7.47 -10.42 -4.40
CA LYS A 249 -7.21 -9.27 -3.53
C LYS A 249 -6.08 -8.36 -4.04
N GLY A 250 -5.60 -8.57 -5.28
CA GLY A 250 -4.57 -7.75 -5.92
C GLY A 250 -3.13 -8.06 -5.49
N ILE A 251 -2.88 -9.20 -4.86
CA ILE A 251 -1.55 -9.64 -4.42
C ILE A 251 -0.99 -10.68 -5.39
N GLU A 252 0.06 -10.30 -6.13
CA GLU A 252 0.80 -11.15 -7.08
C GLU A 252 2.29 -11.27 -6.74
#